data_AF-A0A556V2R6-F1
#
_entry.id   AF-A0A556V2R6-F1
#
_cell.length_a   1.000
_cell.length_b   1.000
_cell.length_c   1.000
_cell.angle_alpha   90.00
_cell.angle_beta   90.00
_cell.angle_gamma   90.00
#
_symmetry.space_group_name_H-M   'P 1'
#
loop_
_entity.id
_entity.type
_entity.pdbx_description
1 polymer ?
#
loop_
_entity_poly.entity_id
_entity_poly.type
_entity_poly.pdbx_seq_one_letter_code
_entity_poly.pdbx_strand_id
1 'polypeptide(L)'
;MLSELCMTVPTKHPRCCCKSYHKPPSIPPHLSEIPVEGQDRLIKRKQWMLDFLICLFAQWCEKHAEMKRCLDALFALPEFFCGPHIDIRNEISEFKKLENCTVVEGYLQILLIGDKTHNLHQEFRSLSFPKLTMVTDYLLLFRVAGLDSLSTLFPNLSVIRGRNLFFSYALVIFEMTSLKDIGLYNLRNITRGAIRIEKNPELCYLDSVDWSLIMDAEMNNYIAGNKLSKECGDVCPGIMEDNPQCFRTSFNDNYSYRCWTSSYCQKAHKNAGNSAVEERLVLVPSLGHQ
;
A
#
# COMPACT_ATOMS: atom_id res chain seq x y z
N MET A 1 -31.89 -49.13 -16.14
CA MET A 1 -30.73 -49.90 -15.63
C MET A 1 -29.52 -48.98 -15.60
N LEU A 2 -28.74 -49.14 -14.53
CA LEU A 2 -27.54 -48.40 -14.13
C LEU A 2 -26.51 -48.19 -15.25
N SER A 3 -25.84 -47.03 -15.26
CA SER A 3 -24.46 -46.96 -14.74
C SER A 3 -23.96 -45.50 -14.71
N GLU A 4 -23.75 -44.99 -13.50
CA GLU A 4 -22.80 -43.92 -13.23
C GLU A 4 -21.38 -44.40 -13.57
N LEU A 5 -20.55 -43.48 -14.08
CA LEU A 5 -19.18 -43.38 -13.61
C LEU A 5 -18.88 -41.91 -13.38
N CYS A 6 -18.90 -41.53 -12.10
CA CYS A 6 -18.38 -40.28 -11.60
C CYS A 6 -16.88 -40.49 -11.35
N MET A 7 -16.01 -39.65 -11.92
CA MET A 7 -14.69 -39.41 -11.35
C MET A 7 -14.64 -37.98 -10.82
N THR A 8 -14.47 -37.90 -9.51
CA THR A 8 -14.36 -36.72 -8.66
C THR A 8 -12.90 -36.27 -8.57
N VAL A 9 -12.65 -34.95 -8.62
CA VAL A 9 -11.77 -34.14 -7.73
C VAL A 9 -12.09 -32.65 -8.01
N PRO A 10 -12.06 -31.74 -7.00
CA PRO A 10 -12.95 -30.58 -6.92
C PRO A 10 -12.27 -29.26 -7.27
N THR A 11 -13.02 -28.31 -7.85
CA THR A 11 -12.93 -26.88 -7.49
C THR A 11 -14.11 -26.09 -8.05
N LYS A 12 -14.55 -25.12 -7.24
CA LYS A 12 -15.79 -24.35 -7.30
C LYS A 12 -15.83 -23.38 -8.48
N HIS A 13 -16.74 -23.58 -9.44
CA HIS A 13 -17.47 -22.54 -10.19
C HIS A 13 -18.74 -23.17 -10.80
N PRO A 14 -19.90 -22.49 -10.82
CA PRO A 14 -21.12 -23.04 -11.40
C PRO A 14 -20.94 -23.18 -12.93
N ARG A 15 -21.02 -24.42 -13.43
CA ARG A 15 -20.97 -24.71 -14.87
C ARG A 15 -22.16 -24.03 -15.56
N CYS A 16 -21.89 -23.10 -16.47
CA CYS A 16 -22.87 -22.73 -17.50
C CYS A 16 -23.02 -23.91 -18.45
N CYS A 17 -24.06 -24.71 -18.28
CA CYS A 17 -24.43 -25.76 -19.24
C CYS A 17 -25.04 -25.12 -20.50
N CYS A 18 -24.23 -24.81 -21.51
CA CYS A 18 -24.75 -24.69 -22.87
C CYS A 18 -24.87 -26.11 -23.45
N LYS A 19 -26.11 -26.64 -23.54
CA LYS A 19 -26.39 -27.87 -24.30
C LYS A 19 -26.02 -27.64 -25.77
N SER A 20 -25.04 -28.39 -26.26
CA SER A 20 -24.73 -28.47 -27.69
C SER A 20 -25.87 -29.22 -28.41
N TYR A 21 -26.63 -28.51 -29.25
CA TYR A 21 -27.52 -29.16 -30.22
C TYR A 21 -26.77 -29.28 -31.54
N HIS A 22 -26.16 -30.44 -31.77
CA HIS A 22 -25.75 -30.86 -33.11
C HIS A 22 -26.81 -31.79 -33.72
N LYS A 23 -27.25 -31.40 -34.93
CA LYS A 23 -27.98 -32.15 -35.97
C LYS A 23 -29.53 -32.17 -35.90
N PRO A 24 -30.23 -31.82 -37.00
CA PRO A 24 -31.69 -31.92 -37.08
C PRO A 24 -32.11 -33.36 -37.45
N PRO A 25 -33.18 -33.92 -36.86
CA PRO A 25 -33.86 -35.09 -37.41
C PRO A 25 -34.96 -34.69 -38.39
N SER A 26 -35.07 -35.49 -39.44
CA SER A 26 -36.08 -35.47 -40.51
C SER A 26 -37.52 -35.64 -40.00
N ILE A 27 -38.45 -34.99 -40.71
CA ILE A 27 -39.90 -34.95 -40.49
C ILE A 27 -40.57 -36.30 -40.80
N PRO A 28 -41.50 -36.79 -39.96
CA PRO A 28 -42.63 -37.60 -40.43
C PRO A 28 -43.96 -36.80 -40.36
N PRO A 29 -44.93 -37.08 -41.25
CA PRO A 29 -46.18 -36.33 -41.33
C PRO A 29 -47.25 -36.95 -40.42
N HIS A 30 -47.91 -36.13 -39.60
CA HIS A 30 -49.38 -35.95 -39.67
C HIS A 30 -49.84 -34.90 -38.65
N LEU A 31 -50.65 -33.97 -39.15
CA LEU A 31 -51.45 -33.03 -38.37
C LEU A 31 -52.57 -33.75 -37.62
N SER A 32 -52.88 -33.29 -36.40
CA SER A 32 -54.26 -32.98 -36.00
C SER A 32 -54.29 -32.08 -34.76
N GLU A 33 -54.67 -30.82 -35.01
CA GLU A 33 -55.61 -29.98 -34.23
C GLU A 33 -55.43 -29.79 -32.71
N ILE A 34 -55.03 -28.58 -32.30
CA ILE A 34 -55.63 -27.83 -31.18
C ILE A 34 -55.53 -26.32 -31.50
N PRO A 35 -56.62 -25.52 -31.47
CA PRO A 35 -56.57 -24.08 -31.66
C PRO A 35 -56.49 -23.33 -30.32
N VAL A 36 -55.44 -22.51 -30.10
CA VAL A 36 -55.43 -21.49 -29.04
C VAL A 36 -54.69 -20.22 -29.51
N GLU A 37 -55.47 -19.16 -29.63
CA GLU A 37 -55.23 -17.72 -29.45
C GLU A 37 -53.99 -17.01 -30.01
N GLY A 38 -54.29 -15.96 -30.79
CA GLY A 38 -53.39 -15.07 -31.51
C GLY A 38 -52.71 -13.96 -30.69
N GLN A 39 -52.28 -14.22 -29.45
CA GLN A 39 -51.53 -13.23 -28.65
C GLN A 39 -50.08 -13.62 -28.32
N ASP A 40 -49.63 -14.79 -28.78
CA ASP A 40 -48.41 -15.44 -28.29
C ASP A 40 -47.17 -15.21 -29.19
N ARG A 41 -47.37 -14.78 -30.44
CA ARG A 41 -46.27 -14.56 -31.41
C ARG A 41 -45.42 -13.32 -31.13
N LEU A 42 -46.01 -12.26 -30.58
CA LEU A 42 -45.31 -11.00 -30.30
C LEU A 42 -44.45 -11.12 -29.03
N ILE A 43 -44.94 -11.82 -28.02
CA ILE A 43 -44.24 -12.09 -26.75
C ILE A 43 -43.07 -13.04 -27.00
N LYS A 44 -43.27 -14.12 -27.76
CA LYS A 44 -42.19 -15.02 -28.16
C LYS A 44 -41.13 -14.32 -29.01
N ARG A 45 -41.50 -13.44 -29.96
CA ARG A 45 -40.51 -12.64 -30.72
C ARG A 45 -39.71 -11.67 -29.85
N LYS A 46 -40.35 -11.01 -28.87
CA LYS A 46 -39.65 -10.13 -27.92
C LYS A 46 -38.72 -10.91 -26.99
N GLN A 47 -39.14 -12.09 -26.52
CA GLN A 47 -38.31 -12.97 -25.70
C GLN A 47 -37.11 -13.50 -26.49
N TRP A 48 -37.31 -13.94 -27.73
CA TRP A 48 -36.22 -14.40 -28.60
C TRP A 48 -35.20 -13.29 -28.90
N MET A 49 -35.65 -12.04 -29.10
CA MET A 49 -34.76 -10.89 -29.26
C MET A 49 -33.97 -10.58 -27.98
N LEU A 50 -34.61 -10.71 -26.81
CA LEU A 50 -33.96 -10.51 -25.52
C LEU A 50 -32.93 -11.60 -25.23
N ASP A 51 -33.26 -12.86 -25.47
CA ASP A 51 -32.36 -14.00 -25.30
C ASP A 51 -31.16 -13.91 -26.26
N PHE A 52 -31.38 -13.44 -27.49
CA PHE A 52 -30.31 -13.19 -28.46
C PHE A 52 -29.37 -12.05 -28.02
N LEU A 53 -29.91 -10.95 -27.50
CA LEU A 53 -29.11 -9.84 -26.96
C LEU A 53 -28.34 -10.26 -25.70
N ILE A 54 -28.94 -11.04 -24.80
CA ILE A 54 -28.27 -11.60 -23.62
C ILE A 54 -27.11 -12.52 -24.04
N CYS A 55 -27.32 -13.38 -25.05
CA CYS A 55 -26.25 -14.21 -25.60
C CYS A 55 -25.12 -13.39 -26.23
N LEU A 56 -25.44 -12.37 -27.03
CA LEU A 56 -24.42 -11.48 -27.60
C LEU A 56 -23.66 -10.72 -26.51
N PHE A 57 -24.33 -10.30 -25.44
CA PHE A 57 -23.70 -9.64 -24.29
C PHE A 57 -22.82 -10.61 -23.49
N ALA A 58 -23.26 -11.86 -23.29
CA ALA A 58 -22.48 -12.91 -22.65
C ALA A 58 -21.23 -13.27 -23.47
N GLN A 59 -21.37 -13.37 -24.79
CA GLN A 59 -20.28 -13.68 -25.72
C GLN A 59 -19.30 -12.50 -25.88
N TRP A 60 -19.80 -11.26 -25.80
CA TRP A 60 -18.97 -10.05 -25.68
C TRP A 60 -18.23 -10.01 -24.34
N CYS A 61 -18.88 -10.43 -23.24
CA CYS A 61 -18.29 -10.51 -21.91
C CYS A 61 -17.21 -11.61 -21.82
N GLU A 62 -17.40 -12.77 -22.46
CA GLU A 62 -16.38 -13.83 -22.60
C GLU A 62 -15.17 -13.36 -23.41
N LYS A 63 -15.42 -12.63 -24.51
CA LYS A 63 -14.36 -12.09 -25.39
C LYS A 63 -13.57 -10.93 -24.75
N HIS A 64 -14.15 -10.25 -23.75
CA HIS A 64 -13.55 -9.18 -22.96
C HIS A 64 -13.34 -9.56 -21.48
N ALA A 65 -13.27 -10.85 -21.15
CA ALA A 65 -13.06 -11.33 -19.79
C ALA A 65 -11.77 -10.79 -19.14
N GLU A 66 -10.75 -10.46 -19.95
CA GLU A 66 -9.52 -9.78 -19.52
C GLU A 66 -9.78 -8.36 -18.98
N MET A 67 -10.75 -7.62 -19.54
CA MET A 67 -11.11 -6.28 -19.07
C MET A 67 -11.91 -6.32 -17.76
N LYS A 68 -12.73 -7.37 -17.59
CA LYS A 68 -13.44 -7.63 -16.33
C LYS A 68 -12.47 -8.06 -15.23
N ARG A 69 -11.45 -8.87 -15.55
CA ARG A 69 -10.35 -9.19 -14.61
C ARG A 69 -9.54 -7.95 -14.23
N CYS A 70 -9.30 -7.02 -15.15
CA CYS A 70 -8.66 -5.73 -14.83
C CYS A 70 -9.54 -4.83 -13.95
N LEU A 71 -10.86 -4.77 -14.20
CA LEU A 71 -11.82 -4.03 -13.36
C LEU A 71 -11.96 -4.69 -11.98
N ASP A 72 -12.16 -6.00 -11.92
CA ASP A 72 -12.24 -6.76 -10.68
C ASP A 72 -10.91 -6.67 -9.89
N ALA A 73 -9.75 -6.62 -10.57
CA ALA A 73 -8.44 -6.34 -9.94
C ALA A 73 -8.26 -4.87 -9.53
N LEU A 74 -8.86 -3.90 -10.25
CA LEU A 74 -8.94 -2.50 -9.85
C LEU A 74 -9.78 -2.29 -8.58
N PHE A 75 -10.74 -3.19 -8.33
CA PHE A 75 -11.64 -3.19 -7.18
C PHE A 75 -11.28 -4.27 -6.12
N ALA A 76 -10.17 -5.00 -6.27
CA ALA A 76 -9.84 -6.19 -5.47
C ALA A 76 -9.16 -5.92 -4.10
N LEU A 77 -9.17 -4.69 -3.59
CA LEU A 77 -8.97 -4.43 -2.16
C LEU A 77 -9.90 -3.28 -1.79
N PRO A 78 -10.76 -3.40 -0.76
CA PRO A 78 -11.25 -2.20 -0.13
C PRO A 78 -10.01 -1.51 0.47
N GLU A 79 -9.48 -0.50 -0.23
CA GLU A 79 -8.57 0.45 0.40
C GLU A 79 -9.34 1.02 1.58
N PHE A 80 -8.95 0.64 2.79
CA PHE A 80 -9.60 1.15 4.00
C PHE A 80 -9.16 2.59 4.18
N PHE A 81 -10.00 3.50 3.70
CA PHE A 81 -9.83 4.92 3.89
C PHE A 81 -10.31 5.33 5.28
N CYS A 82 -9.54 6.19 5.92
CA CYS A 82 -9.88 6.79 7.20
C CYS A 82 -9.84 8.31 7.06
N GLY A 83 -10.86 8.99 7.58
CA GLY A 83 -10.98 10.44 7.47
C GLY A 83 -12.42 10.87 7.15
N PRO A 84 -12.62 12.14 6.77
CA PRO A 84 -11.58 13.09 6.32
C PRO A 84 -10.77 13.69 7.48
N HIS A 85 -9.44 13.74 7.32
CA HIS A 85 -8.44 14.27 8.26
C HIS A 85 -8.43 13.57 9.64
N ILE A 86 -7.24 13.22 10.13
CA ILE A 86 -7.09 12.58 11.44
C ILE A 86 -6.22 13.45 12.34
N ASP A 87 -6.80 13.84 13.48
CA ASP A 87 -6.12 14.56 14.57
C ASP A 87 -6.14 13.66 15.81
N ILE A 88 -4.95 13.23 16.24
CA ILE A 88 -4.66 12.46 17.44
C ILE A 88 -3.94 13.40 18.40
N ARG A 89 -4.54 13.67 19.55
CA ARG A 89 -4.04 14.67 20.48
C ARG A 89 -4.27 14.29 21.93
N ASN A 90 -3.34 14.69 22.81
CA ASN A 90 -3.42 14.59 24.27
C ASN A 90 -3.42 13.18 24.87
N GLU A 91 -4.05 12.20 24.22
CA GLU A 91 -4.27 10.85 24.72
C GLU A 91 -3.86 9.80 23.68
N ILE A 92 -3.17 8.75 24.15
CA ILE A 92 -2.75 7.63 23.30
C ILE A 92 -3.94 6.80 22.81
N SER A 93 -5.03 6.76 23.57
CA SER A 93 -6.27 6.06 23.20
C SER A 93 -6.84 6.51 21.84
N GLU A 94 -6.54 7.74 21.40
CA GLU A 94 -7.01 8.31 20.15
C GLU A 94 -6.35 7.67 18.91
N PHE A 95 -5.24 6.94 19.08
CA PHE A 95 -4.63 6.16 17.99
C PHE A 95 -5.53 5.06 17.46
N LYS A 96 -6.57 4.63 18.20
CA LYS A 96 -7.59 3.69 17.71
C LYS A 96 -8.26 4.13 16.40
N LYS A 97 -8.25 5.44 16.09
CA LYS A 97 -8.74 6.00 14.81
C LYS A 97 -7.98 5.47 13.59
N LEU A 98 -6.78 4.95 13.78
CA LEU A 98 -5.94 4.37 12.72
C LEU A 98 -6.08 2.84 12.61
N GLU A 99 -6.91 2.21 13.46
CA GLU A 99 -7.15 0.77 13.36
C GLU A 99 -7.75 0.41 12.00
N ASN A 100 -7.20 -0.63 11.38
CA ASN A 100 -7.56 -1.08 10.04
C ASN A 100 -7.34 -0.06 8.92
N CYS A 101 -6.71 1.08 9.20
CA CYS A 101 -6.47 2.11 8.21
C CYS A 101 -5.39 1.72 7.22
N THR A 102 -5.68 1.84 5.92
CA THR A 102 -4.69 1.68 4.86
C THR A 102 -4.29 3.03 4.27
N VAL A 103 -5.26 3.92 4.09
CA VAL A 103 -5.04 5.26 3.53
C VAL A 103 -5.72 6.30 4.42
N VAL A 104 -4.96 7.29 4.88
CA VAL A 104 -5.55 8.47 5.52
C VAL A 104 -5.95 9.46 4.43
N GLU A 105 -7.26 9.66 4.28
CA GLU A 105 -7.80 10.73 3.45
C GLU A 105 -7.68 12.06 4.20
N GLY A 106 -6.85 12.96 3.68
CA GLY A 106 -6.51 14.23 4.31
C GLY A 106 -5.13 14.18 4.98
N TYR A 107 -5.00 14.91 6.09
CA TYR A 107 -3.77 14.98 6.88
C TYR A 107 -3.83 14.03 8.07
N LEU A 108 -2.66 13.66 8.58
CA LEU A 108 -2.49 12.98 9.86
C LEU A 108 -1.70 13.89 10.81
N GLN A 109 -2.31 14.27 11.93
CA GLN A 109 -1.70 15.08 12.97
C GLN A 109 -1.62 14.27 14.26
N ILE A 110 -0.44 14.26 14.89
CA ILE A 110 -0.18 13.62 16.18
C ILE A 110 0.48 14.67 17.08
N LEU A 111 -0.30 15.22 18.01
CA LEU A 111 0.05 16.46 18.70
C LEU A 111 -0.08 16.33 20.23
N LEU A 112 0.78 17.01 20.98
CA LEU A 112 0.59 17.28 22.41
C LEU A 112 0.35 16.04 23.29
N ILE A 113 1.03 14.93 23.01
CA ILE A 113 0.97 13.73 23.86
C ILE A 113 2.11 13.84 24.88
N GLY A 114 1.78 14.31 26.08
CA GLY A 114 2.76 14.52 27.16
C GLY A 114 2.86 13.32 28.11
N ASP A 115 4.04 13.15 28.71
CA ASP A 115 4.31 12.09 29.69
C ASP A 115 3.57 12.33 31.02
N LYS A 116 2.42 11.66 31.18
CA LYS A 116 1.58 11.72 32.38
C LYS A 116 1.82 10.56 33.35
N THR A 117 2.34 9.44 32.85
CA THR A 117 2.33 8.14 33.56
C THR A 117 3.71 7.52 33.71
N HIS A 118 4.79 8.15 33.21
CA HIS A 118 6.16 7.63 33.14
C HIS A 118 6.34 6.31 32.36
N ASN A 119 5.26 5.79 31.75
CA ASN A 119 5.23 4.52 31.03
C ASN A 119 4.91 4.70 29.53
N LEU A 120 4.82 5.94 29.03
CA LEU A 120 4.44 6.20 27.63
C LEU A 120 5.33 5.47 26.62
N HIS A 121 6.63 5.33 26.92
CA HIS A 121 7.53 4.56 26.06
C HIS A 121 7.05 3.12 25.84
N GLN A 122 6.55 2.46 26.87
CA GLN A 122 6.05 1.09 26.76
C GLN A 122 4.70 1.05 26.03
N GLU A 123 3.85 2.05 26.24
CA GLU A 123 2.58 2.18 25.52
C GLU A 123 2.79 2.40 24.01
N PHE A 124 3.73 3.26 23.61
CA PHE A 124 4.04 3.44 22.18
C PHE A 124 4.62 2.18 21.53
N ARG A 125 5.37 1.37 22.27
CA ARG A 125 5.92 0.10 21.76
C ARG A 125 4.88 -0.99 21.55
N SER A 126 3.74 -0.92 22.24
CA SER A 126 2.63 -1.86 22.01
C SER A 126 1.72 -1.42 20.86
N LEU A 127 1.84 -0.17 20.41
CA LEU A 127 1.09 0.36 19.27
C LEU A 127 1.80 0.09 17.95
N SER A 128 1.06 -0.42 16.98
CA SER A 128 1.52 -0.56 15.60
C SER A 128 0.34 -0.52 14.64
N PHE A 129 0.50 0.26 13.56
CA PHE A 129 -0.49 0.44 12.49
C PHE A 129 0.12 -0.01 11.14
N PRO A 130 0.44 -1.30 10.98
CA PRO A 130 1.14 -1.80 9.79
C PRO A 130 0.30 -1.76 8.52
N LYS A 131 -1.02 -1.59 8.62
CA LYS A 131 -1.89 -1.44 7.46
C LYS A 131 -1.74 -0.08 6.79
N LEU A 132 -1.32 0.94 7.54
CA LEU A 132 -1.21 2.30 7.03
C LEU A 132 -0.06 2.39 6.04
N THR A 133 -0.39 2.65 4.77
CA THR A 133 0.58 2.73 3.68
C THR A 133 0.68 4.13 3.09
N MET A 134 -0.32 4.99 3.33
CA MET A 134 -0.41 6.27 2.65
C MET A 134 -1.15 7.36 3.43
N VAL A 135 -0.64 8.57 3.33
CA VAL A 135 -1.32 9.81 3.76
C VAL A 135 -1.47 10.72 2.54
N THR A 136 -2.67 11.20 2.25
CA THR A 136 -2.89 11.96 1.02
C THR A 136 -2.41 13.42 1.08
N ASP A 137 -2.40 14.03 2.27
CA ASP A 137 -2.00 15.42 2.43
C ASP A 137 -0.62 15.48 3.11
N TYR A 138 -0.56 15.78 4.41
CA TYR A 138 0.68 15.87 5.16
C TYR A 138 0.63 15.07 6.47
N LEU A 139 1.81 14.72 6.98
CA LEU A 139 2.02 14.12 8.30
C LEU A 139 2.70 15.15 9.21
N LEU A 140 2.10 15.44 10.36
CA LEU A 140 2.62 16.37 11.37
C LEU A 140 2.71 15.67 12.73
N LEU A 141 3.91 15.67 13.30
CA LEU A 141 4.17 15.28 14.68
C LEU A 141 4.68 16.48 15.47
N PHE A 142 4.05 16.77 16.60
CA PHE A 142 4.40 17.92 17.43
C PHE A 142 4.27 17.61 18.93
N ARG A 143 5.36 17.76 19.69
CA ARG A 143 5.37 17.57 21.15
C ARG A 143 4.73 16.25 21.59
N VAL A 144 5.26 15.15 21.06
CA VAL A 144 4.91 13.80 21.48
C VAL A 144 6.09 13.24 22.27
N ALA A 145 5.87 12.97 23.56
CA ALA A 145 6.82 12.33 24.45
C ALA A 145 6.68 10.81 24.38
N GLY A 146 7.74 10.07 24.72
CA GLY A 146 7.71 8.61 24.82
C GLY A 146 7.88 7.85 23.50
N LEU A 147 7.59 8.48 22.35
CA LEU A 147 7.78 7.88 21.04
C LEU A 147 9.26 7.94 20.62
N ASP A 148 9.92 6.78 20.48
CA ASP A 148 11.34 6.67 20.14
C ASP A 148 11.61 6.50 18.63
N SER A 149 10.70 5.86 17.88
CA SER A 149 10.80 5.70 16.43
C SER A 149 9.41 5.57 15.77
N LEU A 150 9.24 6.06 14.53
CA LEU A 150 8.00 5.78 13.76
C LEU A 150 8.02 4.40 13.10
N SER A 151 9.15 3.68 13.13
CA SER A 151 9.26 2.33 12.56
C SER A 151 8.29 1.33 13.19
N THR A 152 7.98 1.51 14.47
CA THR A 152 7.02 0.69 15.22
C THR A 152 5.57 1.07 14.91
N LEU A 153 5.28 2.37 14.86
CA LEU A 153 3.94 2.91 14.59
C LEU A 153 3.51 2.70 13.15
N PHE A 154 4.33 3.08 12.17
CA PHE A 154 3.97 3.12 10.76
C PHE A 154 4.98 2.37 9.88
N PRO A 155 5.19 1.06 10.11
CA PRO A 155 6.24 0.30 9.44
C PRO A 155 6.08 0.27 7.92
N ASN A 156 4.86 0.36 7.39
CA ASN A 156 4.56 0.23 5.96
C ASN A 156 4.15 1.55 5.29
N LEU A 157 4.27 2.69 5.97
CA LEU A 157 3.99 3.99 5.36
C LEU A 157 4.98 4.22 4.21
N SER A 158 4.44 4.32 2.99
CA SER A 158 5.21 4.30 1.75
C SER A 158 5.08 5.59 0.94
N VAL A 159 3.95 6.28 1.06
CA VAL A 159 3.65 7.48 0.27
C VAL A 159 3.03 8.58 1.12
N ILE A 160 3.55 9.80 0.98
CA ILE A 160 2.88 11.03 1.42
C ILE A 160 2.62 11.87 0.17
N ARG A 161 1.35 12.01 -0.24
CA ARG A 161 1.05 12.64 -1.55
C ARG A 161 1.18 14.16 -1.54
N GLY A 162 0.98 14.85 -0.41
CA GLY A 162 1.13 16.31 -0.36
C GLY A 162 0.08 17.08 -1.16
N ARG A 163 -1.16 16.57 -1.29
CA ARG A 163 -2.25 17.28 -1.98
C ARG A 163 -2.48 18.66 -1.34
N ASN A 164 -2.59 18.67 -0.02
CA ASN A 164 -2.51 19.86 0.82
C ASN A 164 -1.25 19.79 1.70
N LEU A 165 -0.73 20.95 2.08
CA LEU A 165 0.52 21.08 2.83
C LEU A 165 0.28 21.84 4.13
N PHE A 166 1.06 21.53 5.16
CA PHE A 166 1.14 22.38 6.34
C PHE A 166 2.13 23.52 6.04
N PHE A 167 1.60 24.69 5.72
CA PHE A 167 2.33 25.75 5.01
C PHE A 167 2.86 25.25 3.66
N SER A 168 4.12 24.83 3.60
CA SER A 168 4.81 24.30 2.41
C SER A 168 5.37 22.89 2.64
N TYR A 169 5.04 22.26 3.76
CA TYR A 169 5.63 20.99 4.19
C TYR A 169 4.62 19.84 4.13
N ALA A 170 5.08 18.69 3.65
CA ALA A 170 4.34 17.43 3.61
C ALA A 170 4.67 16.50 4.80
N LEU A 171 5.86 16.67 5.39
CA LEU A 171 6.26 15.99 6.62
C LEU A 171 6.81 17.03 7.59
N VAL A 172 6.27 17.06 8.80
CA VAL A 172 6.72 17.95 9.87
C VAL A 172 6.95 17.13 11.13
N ILE A 173 8.16 17.21 11.68
CA ILE A 173 8.58 16.55 12.92
C ILE A 173 9.20 17.64 13.80
N PHE A 174 8.43 18.12 14.78
CA PHE A 174 8.79 19.32 15.54
C PHE A 174 8.69 19.11 17.05
N GLU A 175 9.74 19.45 17.78
CA GLU A 175 9.79 19.35 19.25
C GLU A 175 9.45 17.95 19.79
N MET A 176 9.95 16.89 19.12
CA MET A 176 9.82 15.50 19.56
C MET A 176 10.95 15.14 20.51
N THR A 177 10.69 15.21 21.82
CA THR A 177 11.71 15.13 22.87
C THR A 177 12.36 13.75 23.02
N SER A 178 11.66 12.69 22.62
CA SER A 178 12.09 11.29 22.83
C SER A 178 12.48 10.57 21.54
N LEU A 179 12.27 11.20 20.38
CA LEU A 179 12.44 10.57 19.07
C LEU A 179 13.93 10.43 18.75
N LYS A 180 14.37 9.20 18.49
CA LYS A 180 15.76 8.83 18.22
C LYS A 180 16.06 8.65 16.74
N ASP A 181 15.07 8.22 15.97
CA ASP A 181 15.15 8.08 14.54
C ASP A 181 13.76 8.30 13.92
N ILE A 182 13.72 8.71 12.65
CA ILE A 182 12.45 8.84 11.92
C ILE A 182 11.88 7.45 11.64
N GLY A 183 12.71 6.48 11.25
CA GLY A 183 12.30 5.08 11.14
C GLY A 183 11.26 4.75 10.08
N LEU A 184 10.92 5.66 9.16
CA LEU A 184 9.97 5.42 8.08
C LEU A 184 10.62 4.65 6.91
N TYR A 185 11.12 3.45 7.20
CA TYR A 185 11.98 2.71 6.29
C TYR A 185 11.33 2.21 4.99
N ASN A 186 10.00 2.23 4.91
CA ASN A 186 9.24 1.95 3.70
C ASN A 186 8.83 3.21 2.93
N LEU A 187 9.13 4.42 3.42
CA LEU A 187 8.78 5.66 2.72
C LEU A 187 9.59 5.76 1.42
N ARG A 188 8.87 5.77 0.29
CA ARG A 188 9.45 5.79 -1.06
C ARG A 188 9.19 7.09 -1.79
N ASN A 189 8.11 7.78 -1.48
CA ASN A 189 7.70 8.95 -2.24
C ASN A 189 6.99 9.98 -1.37
N ILE A 190 7.54 11.19 -1.34
CA ILE A 190 6.82 12.40 -0.97
C ILE A 190 6.59 13.18 -2.27
N THR A 191 5.35 13.16 -2.76
CA THR A 191 5.06 13.60 -4.14
C THR A 191 5.09 15.11 -4.28
N ARG A 192 4.68 15.85 -3.24
CA ARG A 192 4.66 17.30 -3.23
C ARG A 192 4.92 17.82 -1.83
N GLY A 193 5.64 18.94 -1.74
CA GLY A 193 5.95 19.63 -0.48
C GLY A 193 7.35 19.29 0.05
N ALA A 194 7.85 20.15 0.93
CA ALA A 194 9.14 19.98 1.61
C ALA A 194 8.99 19.17 2.91
N ILE A 195 10.10 18.89 3.58
CA ILE A 195 10.10 18.38 4.97
C ILE A 195 10.60 19.45 5.95
N ARG A 196 10.06 19.43 7.17
CA ARG A 196 10.54 20.25 8.29
C ARG A 196 10.82 19.35 9.48
N ILE A 197 12.10 19.21 9.84
CA ILE A 197 12.55 18.40 10.98
C ILE A 197 13.32 19.32 11.92
N GLU A 198 12.71 19.70 13.03
CA GLU A 198 13.26 20.76 13.85
C GLU A 198 13.09 20.53 15.36
N LYS A 199 14.12 20.90 16.14
CA LYS A 199 14.11 20.85 17.61
C LYS A 199 13.86 19.45 18.19
N ASN A 200 14.44 18.42 17.59
CA ASN A 200 14.35 17.05 18.10
C ASN A 200 15.71 16.66 18.73
N PRO A 201 15.88 16.83 20.06
CA PRO A 201 17.20 16.80 20.71
C PRO A 201 17.87 15.43 20.72
N GLU A 202 17.10 14.34 20.62
CA GLU A 202 17.62 12.97 20.60
C GLU A 202 17.69 12.35 19.20
N LEU A 203 17.29 13.10 18.15
CA LEU A 203 17.09 12.56 16.81
C LEU A 203 18.42 12.42 16.05
N CYS A 204 18.73 11.19 15.67
CA CYS A 204 19.86 10.78 14.83
C CYS A 204 19.37 10.20 13.48
N TYR A 205 20.29 9.65 12.67
CA TYR A 205 20.04 9.12 11.32
C TYR A 205 19.50 10.14 10.31
N LEU A 206 19.82 11.43 10.48
CA LEU A 206 19.40 12.48 9.53
C LEU A 206 20.29 12.51 8.28
N ASP A 207 21.62 12.39 8.46
CA ASP A 207 22.58 12.45 7.35
C ASP A 207 22.69 11.12 6.58
N SER A 208 22.22 10.02 7.18
CA SER A 208 22.18 8.69 6.56
C SER A 208 20.95 8.46 5.68
N VAL A 209 19.98 9.38 5.67
CA VAL A 209 18.83 9.34 4.76
C VAL A 209 19.04 10.33 3.62
N ASP A 210 19.08 9.82 2.40
CA ASP A 210 19.17 10.62 1.18
C ASP A 210 17.76 11.01 0.70
N TRP A 211 17.35 12.23 1.03
CA TRP A 211 16.00 12.73 0.71
C TRP A 211 15.78 12.92 -0.80
N SER A 212 16.83 13.11 -1.59
CA SER A 212 16.74 13.28 -3.05
C SER A 212 16.12 12.05 -3.76
N LEU A 213 16.24 10.88 -3.12
CA LEU A 213 15.68 9.61 -3.59
C LEU A 213 14.18 9.47 -3.32
N ILE A 214 13.61 10.28 -2.42
CA ILE A 214 12.22 10.16 -1.95
C ILE A 214 11.37 11.34 -2.43
N MET A 215 11.99 12.49 -2.72
CA MET A 215 11.27 13.72 -3.10
C MET A 215 12.05 14.53 -4.14
N ASP A 216 11.34 15.38 -4.89
CA ASP A 216 11.95 16.29 -5.88
C ASP A 216 12.25 17.69 -5.30
N ALA A 217 11.54 18.11 -4.26
CA ALA A 217 11.58 19.47 -3.71
C ALA A 217 12.60 19.65 -2.58
N GLU A 218 13.77 19.01 -2.66
CA GLU A 218 14.74 18.94 -1.55
C GLU A 218 15.27 20.31 -1.12
N MET A 219 15.43 21.25 -2.07
CA MET A 219 15.99 22.58 -1.80
C MET A 219 15.19 23.41 -0.78
N ASN A 220 13.93 23.04 -0.53
CA ASN A 220 13.06 23.74 0.42
C ASN A 220 12.96 23.03 1.78
N ASN A 221 13.76 21.98 2.01
CA ASN A 221 13.79 21.26 3.27
C ASN A 221 14.38 22.13 4.38
N TYR A 222 13.79 22.03 5.58
CA TYR A 222 14.27 22.71 6.77
C TYR A 222 14.61 21.70 7.86
N ILE A 223 15.90 21.53 8.13
CA ILE A 223 16.42 20.60 9.14
C ILE A 223 17.34 21.38 10.07
N ALA A 224 16.91 21.66 11.31
CA ALA A 224 17.68 22.49 12.24
C ALA A 224 17.37 22.20 13.72
N GLY A 225 18.35 22.42 14.60
CA GLY A 225 18.17 22.27 16.05
C GLY A 225 17.90 20.82 16.49
N ASN A 226 18.29 19.83 15.69
CA ASN A 226 18.29 18.42 16.09
C ASN A 226 19.64 18.04 16.72
N LYS A 227 19.79 16.79 17.17
CA LYS A 227 21.08 16.29 17.67
C LYS A 227 22.17 16.46 16.62
N LEU A 228 23.36 16.87 17.04
CA LEU A 228 24.48 17.05 16.12
C LEU A 228 24.93 15.68 15.60
N SER A 229 25.14 15.54 14.29
CA SER A 229 25.54 14.28 13.67
C SER A 229 26.83 13.69 14.25
N LYS A 230 27.73 14.54 14.76
CA LYS A 230 28.98 14.12 15.43
C LYS A 230 28.76 13.47 16.80
N GLU A 231 27.62 13.73 17.43
CA GLU A 231 27.21 13.12 18.71
C GLU A 231 26.35 11.87 18.48
N CYS A 232 25.96 11.61 17.23
CA CYS A 232 25.28 10.40 16.84
C CYS A 232 26.29 9.29 16.52
N GLY A 233 26.00 8.08 17.00
CA GLY A 233 26.74 6.86 16.66
C GLY A 233 26.07 6.10 15.52
N ASP A 234 25.77 6.79 14.41
CA ASP A 234 24.99 6.22 13.31
C ASP A 234 25.78 5.12 12.61
N VAL A 235 25.25 3.89 12.65
CA VAL A 235 25.85 2.73 11.98
C VAL A 235 24.76 2.03 11.19
N CYS A 236 24.90 1.98 9.86
CA CYS A 236 23.98 1.24 9.01
C CYS A 236 24.19 -0.28 9.07
N PRO A 237 23.14 -1.08 8.76
CA PRO A 237 23.23 -2.54 8.72
C PRO A 237 24.40 -3.08 7.90
N GLY A 238 25.10 -4.08 8.46
CA GLY A 238 26.14 -4.82 7.76
C GLY A 238 27.46 -4.07 7.54
N ILE A 239 27.63 -2.83 8.04
CA ILE A 239 28.93 -2.12 7.92
C ILE A 239 30.05 -2.84 8.68
N MET A 240 29.72 -3.46 9.82
CA MET A 240 30.69 -4.21 10.63
C MET A 240 30.85 -5.68 10.20
N GLU A 241 30.09 -6.12 9.19
CA GLU A 241 30.13 -7.46 8.63
C GLU A 241 30.84 -7.39 7.27
N ASP A 242 31.45 -8.50 6.81
CA ASP A 242 32.20 -8.54 5.53
C ASP A 242 31.32 -8.28 4.28
N ASN A 243 30.02 -8.06 4.44
CA ASN A 243 29.06 -7.81 3.37
C ASN A 243 28.10 -6.65 3.72
N PRO A 244 28.43 -5.40 3.34
CA PRO A 244 27.57 -4.25 3.61
C PRO A 244 26.23 -4.38 2.88
N GLN A 245 25.13 -4.27 3.63
CA GLN A 245 23.77 -4.49 3.08
C GLN A 245 23.17 -3.25 2.42
N CYS A 246 23.57 -2.06 2.87
CA CYS A 246 23.00 -0.81 2.36
C CYS A 246 23.78 -0.28 1.16
N PHE A 247 23.09 0.42 0.25
CA PHE A 247 23.76 1.13 -0.84
C PHE A 247 24.36 2.46 -0.35
N ARG A 248 25.24 3.05 -1.16
CA ARG A 248 25.85 4.36 -0.92
C ARG A 248 25.42 5.36 -1.99
N THR A 249 25.26 6.61 -1.63
CA THR A 249 25.06 7.73 -2.57
C THR A 249 25.89 8.92 -2.15
N SER A 250 26.05 9.92 -3.02
CA SER A 250 26.58 11.23 -2.63
C SER A 250 25.41 12.15 -2.29
N PHE A 251 25.37 12.63 -1.05
CA PHE A 251 24.33 13.51 -0.54
C PHE A 251 24.98 14.52 0.40
N ASN A 252 24.72 15.82 0.20
CA ASN A 252 25.38 16.91 0.94
C ASN A 252 26.91 16.76 1.00
N ASP A 253 27.54 16.50 -0.15
CA ASP A 253 28.99 16.27 -0.30
C ASP A 253 29.57 15.11 0.53
N ASN A 254 28.71 14.23 1.06
CA ASN A 254 29.10 13.05 1.81
C ASN A 254 28.73 11.77 1.06
N TYR A 255 29.74 10.96 0.72
CA TYR A 255 29.54 9.64 0.12
C TYR A 255 29.53 8.54 1.19
N SER A 256 28.34 8.16 1.65
CA SER A 256 28.16 7.22 2.76
C SER A 256 27.02 6.23 2.51
N TYR A 257 26.90 5.22 3.38
CA TYR A 257 25.80 4.25 3.38
C TYR A 257 24.48 4.91 3.75
N ARG A 258 23.39 4.42 3.16
CA ARG A 258 22.05 4.96 3.37
C ARG A 258 21.15 4.05 4.19
N CYS A 259 20.71 4.54 5.34
CA CYS A 259 19.87 3.80 6.26
C CYS A 259 18.93 4.72 7.03
N TRP A 260 17.78 4.18 7.42
CA TRP A 260 16.81 4.86 8.28
C TRP A 260 17.10 4.65 9.76
N THR A 261 17.67 3.50 10.10
CA THR A 261 18.03 3.07 11.46
C THR A 261 19.22 2.11 11.39
N SER A 262 19.70 1.64 12.55
CA SER A 262 20.71 0.57 12.63
C SER A 262 20.27 -0.78 12.07
N SER A 263 18.97 -0.97 11.83
CA SER A 263 18.38 -2.24 11.37
C SER A 263 17.81 -2.17 9.95
N TYR A 264 17.56 -0.97 9.41
CA TYR A 264 16.88 -0.81 8.12
C TYR A 264 17.65 0.11 7.19
N CYS A 265 18.10 -0.44 6.05
CA CYS A 265 18.65 0.35 4.95
C CYS A 265 17.56 1.24 4.32
N GLN A 266 17.98 2.37 3.76
CA GLN A 266 17.14 3.11 2.84
C GLN A 266 16.97 2.24 1.59
N LYS A 267 15.81 2.33 0.96
CA LYS A 267 15.53 1.61 -0.27
C LYS A 267 15.41 2.61 -1.41
N ALA A 268 16.17 2.44 -2.47
CA ALA A 268 16.18 3.36 -3.61
C ALA A 268 14.88 3.25 -4.43
N HIS A 269 14.37 4.38 -4.95
CA HIS A 269 13.37 4.39 -6.02
C HIS A 269 13.39 5.71 -6.81
N LYS A 270 14.06 5.71 -7.97
CA LYS A 270 13.79 6.56 -9.15
C LYS A 270 14.46 5.87 -10.34
N ASN A 271 13.81 5.87 -11.50
CA ASN A 271 14.38 5.41 -12.78
C ASN A 271 15.66 6.23 -13.09
N ALA A 272 16.81 5.78 -12.59
CA ALA A 272 18.10 6.30 -12.99
C ALA A 272 18.46 5.65 -14.32
N GLY A 273 18.01 6.26 -15.42
CA GLY A 273 18.79 6.18 -16.64
C GLY A 273 20.22 6.60 -16.31
N ASN A 274 21.16 5.68 -16.56
CA ASN A 274 22.61 5.83 -16.37
C ASN A 274 23.11 6.07 -14.95
N SER A 275 23.11 5.02 -14.12
CA SER A 275 24.34 4.50 -13.51
C SER A 275 24.03 3.16 -12.86
N ALA A 276 24.87 2.17 -13.12
CA ALA A 276 24.73 0.78 -12.72
C ALA A 276 24.26 0.62 -11.25
N VAL A 277 23.00 0.29 -11.06
CA VAL A 277 22.52 -0.40 -9.86
C VAL A 277 22.47 -1.86 -10.25
N GLU A 278 23.55 -2.59 -9.95
CA GLU A 278 23.59 -4.04 -10.11
C GLU A 278 22.65 -4.65 -9.06
N GLU A 279 21.39 -4.81 -9.45
CA GLU A 279 20.38 -5.54 -8.69
C GLU A 279 20.77 -7.04 -8.72
N ARG A 280 21.71 -7.45 -7.87
CA ARG A 280 21.91 -8.88 -7.58
C ARG A 280 20.72 -9.36 -6.78
N LEU A 281 19.70 -9.81 -7.50
CA LEU A 281 18.72 -10.77 -7.02
C LEU A 281 19.50 -11.98 -6.47
N VAL A 282 19.66 -12.04 -5.15
CA VAL A 282 20.13 -13.25 -4.46
C VAL A 282 19.00 -14.26 -4.58
N LEU A 283 19.10 -15.12 -5.59
CA LEU A 283 18.35 -16.38 -5.63
C LEU A 283 18.80 -17.20 -4.42
N VAL A 284 17.94 -17.27 -3.40
CA VAL A 284 18.07 -18.22 -2.30
C VAL A 284 17.95 -19.63 -2.88
N PRO A 285 18.98 -20.50 -2.82
CA PRO A 285 18.79 -21.90 -3.15
C PRO A 285 18.02 -22.55 -1.99
N SER A 286 16.80 -22.99 -2.28
CA SER A 286 16.04 -23.90 -1.44
C SER A 286 16.78 -25.21 -1.23
N LEU A 287 16.98 -25.56 0.05
CA LEU A 287 17.19 -26.89 0.65
C LEU A 287 17.32 -28.10 -0.31
N GLY A 288 18.45 -28.80 -0.21
CA GLY A 288 18.58 -30.22 -0.53
C GLY A 288 18.89 -31.01 0.73
N HIS A 289 17.89 -31.73 1.24
CA HIS A 289 18.09 -32.88 2.12
C HIS A 289 18.85 -33.99 1.36
N GLN A 290 19.95 -34.47 1.95
CA GLN A 290 20.31 -35.89 2.01
C GLN A 290 21.38 -36.09 3.08
#